data_AF-A0A932LVQ4-F1
#
_entry.id   AF-A0A932LVQ4-F1
#
_cell.length_a   1.000
_cell.length_b   1.000
_cell.length_c   1.000
_cell.angle_alpha   90.00
_cell.angle_beta   90.00
_cell.angle_gamma   90.00
#
_symmetry.space_group_name_H-M   'P 1'
#
loop_
_entity.id
_entity.type
_entity.pdbx_description
1 polymer ?
#
loop_
_entity_poly.entity_id
_entity_poly.type
_entity_poly.pdbx_seq_one_letter_code
_entity_poly.pdbx_strand_id
1 'polypeptide(L)'
;MNNQNPFPKRNVFGRLSVPAGNILQIAGIVAAGGALAAARSASSKPLAIAGMTSAWILLYFFCHGIAHWFVGRLVGIRFAFYTVGGTGNPEAYPGVLRWVFERLPFFGVQTEKVSMQAASPMAKAIMWSAGVTSSALVPTLGAVCAWRARVPASKPFLIFAVIWALATLASNWTSRTGDFSKARRALGSR
;
A
#
# COMPACT_ATOMS: atom_id res chain seq x y z
N MET A 1 -16.16 13.05 -29.65
CA MET A 1 -15.24 13.27 -28.51
C MET A 1 -15.02 11.92 -27.81
N ASN A 2 -13.86 11.29 -28.03
CA ASN A 2 -13.55 9.97 -27.46
C ASN A 2 -13.18 10.11 -25.98
N ASN A 3 -14.10 9.72 -25.09
CA ASN A 3 -13.86 9.55 -23.65
C ASN A 3 -13.01 8.28 -23.38
N GLN A 4 -11.80 8.22 -23.93
CA GLN A 4 -10.85 7.19 -23.51
C GLN A 4 -10.21 7.64 -22.20
N ASN A 5 -10.72 7.07 -21.10
CA ASN A 5 -10.06 7.11 -19.81
C ASN A 5 -8.64 6.52 -20.02
N PRO A 6 -7.55 7.29 -19.88
CA PRO A 6 -6.21 6.87 -20.31
C PRO A 6 -5.58 5.80 -19.38
N PHE A 7 -6.38 5.22 -18.48
CA PHE A 7 -5.93 4.28 -17.48
C PHE A 7 -6.69 2.95 -17.61
N PRO A 8 -5.99 1.80 -17.58
CA PRO A 8 -6.62 0.49 -17.55
C PRO A 8 -7.69 0.42 -16.47
N LYS A 9 -8.88 -0.09 -16.81
CA LYS A 9 -9.98 -0.24 -15.86
C LYS A 9 -9.57 -1.26 -14.80
N ARG A 10 -9.30 -0.79 -13.58
CA ARG A 10 -8.97 -1.63 -12.43
C ARG A 10 -10.10 -2.64 -12.18
N ASN A 11 -9.76 -3.91 -11.98
CA ASN A 11 -10.70 -4.94 -11.56
C ASN A 11 -11.11 -4.69 -10.11
N VAL A 12 -12.33 -4.19 -9.91
CA VAL A 12 -12.89 -3.92 -8.57
C VAL A 12 -13.86 -5.04 -8.21
N PHE A 13 -13.61 -5.69 -7.09
CA PHE A 13 -14.44 -6.77 -6.54
C PHE A 13 -15.55 -6.23 -5.64
N GLY A 14 -15.30 -5.11 -4.97
CA GLY A 14 -16.27 -4.53 -4.05
C GLY A 14 -15.97 -3.10 -3.65
N ARG A 15 -16.94 -2.48 -2.99
CA ARG A 15 -16.84 -1.16 -2.39
C ARG A 15 -17.17 -1.25 -0.90
N LEU A 16 -16.49 -0.43 -0.11
CA LEU A 16 -16.67 -0.34 1.34
C LEU A 16 -16.84 1.13 1.70
N SER A 17 -17.66 1.40 2.73
CA SER A 17 -17.70 2.74 3.32
C SER A 17 -16.32 3.11 3.89
N VAL A 18 -16.04 4.41 4.03
CA VAL A 18 -14.77 4.88 4.61
C VAL A 18 -14.53 4.27 6.01
N PRO A 19 -15.50 4.26 6.95
CA PRO A 19 -15.31 3.63 8.24
C PRO A 19 -14.97 2.14 8.15
N ALA A 20 -15.70 1.38 7.33
CA ALA A 20 -15.46 -0.07 7.18
C ALA A 20 -14.07 -0.35 6.58
N GLY A 21 -13.66 0.37 5.55
CA GLY A 21 -12.32 0.23 4.96
C GLY A 21 -11.19 0.61 5.92
N ASN A 22 -11.40 1.62 6.77
CA ASN A 22 -10.44 1.97 7.81
C ASN A 22 -10.36 0.89 8.90
N ILE A 23 -11.50 0.41 9.39
CA ILE A 23 -11.56 -0.65 10.41
C ILE A 23 -10.82 -1.89 9.91
N LEU A 24 -11.06 -2.33 8.68
CA LEU A 24 -10.38 -3.51 8.10
C LEU A 24 -8.87 -3.31 7.98
N GLN A 25 -8.42 -2.13 7.54
CA GLN A 25 -6.99 -1.85 7.43
C GLN A 25 -6.30 -1.73 8.79
N ILE A 26 -6.95 -1.10 9.77
CA ILE A 26 -6.44 -1.05 11.15
C ILE A 26 -6.39 -2.47 11.73
N ALA A 27 -7.45 -3.27 11.57
CA ALA A 27 -7.47 -4.64 12.04
C ALA A 27 -6.36 -5.49 11.40
N GLY A 28 -6.11 -5.32 10.10
CA GLY A 28 -5.00 -5.98 9.41
C GLY A 28 -3.62 -5.57 9.94
N ILE A 29 -3.41 -4.28 10.23
CA ILE A 29 -2.16 -3.78 10.84
C ILE A 29 -1.98 -4.31 12.26
N VAL A 30 -3.05 -4.32 13.07
CA VAL A 30 -3.04 -4.88 14.42
C VAL A 30 -2.74 -6.38 14.39
N ALA A 31 -3.37 -7.12 13.47
CA ALA A 31 -3.10 -8.54 13.25
C ALA A 31 -1.64 -8.79 12.85
N ALA A 32 -1.04 -7.89 12.05
CA ALA A 32 0.38 -7.97 11.73
C ALA A 32 1.27 -7.78 12.97
N GLY A 33 0.92 -6.83 13.86
CA GLY A 33 1.58 -6.67 15.16
C GLY A 33 1.48 -7.93 16.01
N GLY A 34 0.30 -8.55 16.08
CA GLY A 34 0.08 -9.83 16.74
C GLY A 34 0.92 -10.96 16.14
N ALA A 35 1.01 -11.04 14.80
CA ALA A 35 1.83 -12.02 14.10
C ALA A 35 3.34 -11.84 14.37
N LEU A 36 3.85 -10.60 14.48
CA LEU A 36 5.23 -10.34 14.91
C LEU A 36 5.47 -10.74 16.37
N ALA A 37 4.52 -10.46 17.26
CA ALA A 37 4.63 -10.85 18.67
C ALA A 37 4.62 -12.39 18.83
N ALA A 38 3.77 -13.08 18.07
CA ALA A 38 3.75 -14.53 18.00
C ALA A 38 5.05 -15.08 17.40
N ALA A 39 5.57 -14.46 16.33
CA ALA A 39 6.84 -14.88 15.71
C ALA A 39 8.02 -14.84 16.70
N ARG A 40 8.05 -13.84 17.59
CA ARG A 40 9.07 -13.71 18.63
C ARG A 40 8.98 -14.81 19.69
N SER A 41 7.78 -15.28 20.01
CA SER A 41 7.52 -16.24 21.08
C SER A 41 7.29 -17.67 20.59
N ALA A 42 7.40 -17.90 19.28
CA ALA A 42 7.14 -19.19 18.66
C ALA A 42 8.10 -20.28 19.16
N SER A 43 7.54 -21.45 19.46
CA SER A 43 8.29 -22.62 19.95
C SER A 43 9.15 -23.30 18.89
N SER A 44 8.92 -23.00 17.60
CA SER A 44 9.65 -23.59 16.49
C SER A 44 10.09 -22.55 15.46
N LYS A 45 11.23 -22.80 14.81
CA LYS A 45 11.75 -21.92 13.75
C LYS A 45 10.76 -21.73 12.59
N PRO A 46 10.09 -22.78 12.07
CA PRO A 46 9.13 -22.60 10.98
C PRO A 46 7.95 -21.69 11.36
N LEU A 47 7.42 -21.83 12.58
CA LEU A 47 6.31 -21.00 13.06
C LEU A 47 6.73 -19.54 13.23
N ALA A 48 7.96 -19.31 13.73
CA ALA A 48 8.53 -17.97 13.84
C ALA A 48 8.67 -17.28 12.47
N ILE A 49 9.19 -18.01 11.48
CA ILE A 49 9.34 -17.52 10.11
C ILE A 49 7.97 -17.24 9.49
N ALA A 50 7.01 -18.17 9.63
CA ALA A 50 5.65 -17.98 9.14
C ALA A 50 5.00 -16.73 9.73
N GLY A 51 5.08 -16.52 11.05
CA GLY A 51 4.54 -15.32 11.71
C GLY A 51 5.16 -14.02 11.19
N MET A 52 6.50 -13.99 10.99
CA MET A 52 7.19 -12.83 10.41
C MET A 52 6.74 -12.56 8.96
N THR A 53 6.66 -13.61 8.14
CA THR A 53 6.22 -13.48 6.74
C THR A 53 4.76 -13.04 6.66
N SER A 54 3.87 -13.62 7.46
CA SER A 54 2.47 -13.21 7.57
C SER A 54 2.35 -11.75 7.98
N ALA A 55 3.11 -11.31 8.98
CA ALA A 55 3.10 -9.91 9.39
C ALA A 55 3.53 -8.98 8.26
N TRP A 56 4.62 -9.31 7.55
CA TRP A 56 5.09 -8.51 6.42
C TRP A 56 4.04 -8.40 5.32
N ILE A 57 3.38 -9.52 4.96
CA ILE A 57 2.30 -9.54 3.95
C ILE A 57 1.12 -8.68 4.42
N LEU A 58 0.67 -8.84 5.66
CA LEU A 58 -0.44 -8.05 6.21
C LEU A 58 -0.12 -6.55 6.18
N LEU A 59 1.07 -6.14 6.64
CA LEU A 59 1.50 -4.74 6.56
C LEU A 59 1.48 -4.24 5.12
N TYR A 60 1.98 -5.03 4.17
CA TYR A 60 2.00 -4.65 2.75
C TYR A 60 0.61 -4.40 2.18
N PHE A 61 -0.37 -5.26 2.51
CA PHE A 61 -1.74 -5.13 2.02
C PHE A 61 -2.54 -4.00 2.68
N PHE A 62 -2.37 -3.79 3.98
CA PHE A 62 -3.26 -2.95 4.77
C PHE A 62 -2.74 -1.54 5.04
N CYS A 63 -1.45 -1.23 4.81
CA CYS A 63 -0.92 0.11 5.07
C CYS A 63 -1.19 1.13 3.95
N HIS A 64 -1.32 0.69 2.70
CA HIS A 64 -1.33 1.57 1.54
C HIS A 64 -2.55 2.50 1.49
N GLY A 65 -3.76 1.92 1.51
CA GLY A 65 -4.99 2.68 1.37
C GLY A 65 -5.29 3.59 2.56
N ILE A 66 -4.92 3.14 3.77
CA ILE A 66 -5.08 3.93 5.00
C ILE A 66 -4.06 5.08 5.05
N ALA A 67 -2.86 4.91 4.48
CA ALA A 67 -1.89 6.01 4.37
C ALA A 67 -2.41 7.14 3.48
N HIS A 68 -2.96 6.81 2.29
CA HIS A 68 -3.63 7.80 1.45
C HIS A 68 -4.75 8.52 2.19
N TRP A 69 -5.62 7.76 2.87
CA TRP A 69 -6.73 8.34 3.62
C TRP A 69 -6.23 9.25 4.73
N PHE A 70 -5.36 8.75 5.61
CA PHE A 70 -4.87 9.48 6.79
C PHE A 70 -4.15 10.76 6.39
N VAL A 71 -3.14 10.66 5.51
CA VAL A 71 -2.38 11.82 5.04
C VAL A 71 -3.28 12.78 4.25
N GLY A 72 -4.17 12.25 3.42
CA GLY A 72 -5.15 13.06 2.69
C GLY A 72 -6.06 13.86 3.61
N ARG A 73 -6.57 13.25 4.70
CA ARG A 73 -7.38 13.94 5.70
C ARG A 73 -6.59 15.06 6.38
N LEU A 74 -5.33 14.82 6.73
CA LEU A 74 -4.44 15.84 7.34
C LEU A 74 -4.23 17.05 6.43
N VAL A 75 -4.21 16.86 5.11
CA VAL A 75 -4.07 17.95 4.12
C VAL A 75 -5.42 18.45 3.57
N GLY A 76 -6.54 18.12 4.23
CA GLY A 76 -7.87 18.64 3.93
C GLY A 76 -8.64 17.93 2.81
N ILE A 77 -8.14 16.82 2.27
CA ILE A 77 -8.83 16.03 1.24
C ILE A 77 -9.89 15.13 1.89
N ARG A 78 -11.06 15.05 1.26
CA ARG A 78 -12.19 14.18 1.66
C ARG A 78 -12.27 12.94 0.78
N PHE A 79 -12.82 11.88 1.36
CA PHE A 79 -12.90 10.56 0.74
C PHE A 79 -14.34 10.06 0.71
N ALA A 80 -14.72 9.44 -0.40
CA ALA A 80 -16.08 8.97 -0.63
C ALA A 80 -16.26 7.51 -0.17
N PHE A 81 -15.34 6.62 -0.54
CA PHE A 81 -15.41 5.18 -0.23
C PHE A 81 -14.07 4.48 -0.50
N TYR A 82 -13.95 3.24 -0.06
CA TYR A 82 -12.88 2.33 -0.45
C TYR A 82 -13.34 1.39 -1.56
N THR A 83 -12.42 1.02 -2.45
CA THR A 83 -12.55 -0.11 -3.37
C THR A 83 -11.64 -1.24 -2.93
N VAL A 84 -12.11 -2.48 -3.10
CA VAL A 84 -11.30 -3.69 -2.97
C VAL A 84 -11.18 -4.31 -4.35
N GLY A 85 -9.97 -4.59 -4.80
CA GLY A 85 -9.72 -5.07 -6.16
C GLY A 85 -8.24 -5.17 -6.49
N GLY A 86 -7.92 -5.67 -7.69
CA GLY A 86 -6.54 -5.77 -8.19
C GLY A 86 -5.76 -4.46 -8.12
N THR A 87 -4.44 -4.52 -8.26
CA THR A 87 -3.58 -3.32 -8.22
C THR A 87 -4.02 -2.24 -9.21
N GLY A 88 -3.89 -0.96 -8.81
CA GLY A 88 -4.14 0.19 -9.67
C GLY A 88 -2.99 0.49 -10.64
N ASN A 89 -1.87 -0.21 -10.52
CA ASN A 89 -0.68 -0.04 -11.35
C ASN A 89 -0.14 -1.42 -11.80
N PRO A 90 -0.90 -2.18 -12.61
CA PRO A 90 -0.50 -3.54 -13.01
C PRO A 90 0.76 -3.57 -13.88
N GLU A 91 1.00 -2.51 -14.65
CA GLU A 91 2.19 -2.36 -15.50
C GLU A 91 3.51 -2.26 -14.70
N ALA A 92 3.43 -2.08 -13.38
CA ALA A 92 4.60 -2.11 -12.50
C ALA A 92 5.19 -3.51 -12.29
N TYR A 93 4.47 -4.57 -12.72
CA TYR A 93 4.81 -5.96 -12.46
C TYR A 93 5.03 -6.71 -13.78
N PRO A 94 6.07 -7.55 -13.89
CA PRO A 94 6.29 -8.38 -15.08
C PRO A 94 5.46 -9.67 -15.05
N GLY A 95 5.02 -10.12 -16.22
CA GLY A 95 4.50 -11.48 -16.47
C GLY A 95 3.49 -11.99 -15.42
N VAL A 96 3.85 -13.08 -14.75
CA VAL A 96 2.99 -13.75 -13.76
C VAL A 96 2.65 -12.83 -12.57
N LEU A 97 3.57 -11.97 -12.14
CA LEU A 97 3.30 -11.05 -11.02
C LEU A 97 2.19 -10.07 -11.37
N ARG A 98 2.14 -9.58 -12.61
CA ARG A 98 1.02 -8.73 -13.06
C ARG A 98 -0.31 -9.47 -12.90
N TRP A 99 -0.40 -10.69 -13.42
CA TRP A 99 -1.62 -11.50 -13.35
C TRP A 99 -2.08 -11.73 -11.91
N VAL A 100 -1.14 -12.01 -11.00
CA VAL A 100 -1.43 -12.19 -9.56
C VAL A 100 -1.93 -10.88 -8.95
N PHE A 101 -1.20 -9.78 -9.13
CA PHE A 101 -1.52 -8.51 -8.49
C PHE A 101 -2.82 -7.88 -9.02
N GLU A 102 -3.21 -8.17 -10.26
CA GLU A 102 -4.52 -7.81 -10.81
C GLU A 102 -5.71 -8.55 -10.16
N ARG A 103 -5.44 -9.64 -9.44
CA ARG A 103 -6.45 -10.50 -8.81
C ARG A 103 -6.45 -10.45 -7.29
N LEU A 104 -5.40 -9.90 -6.69
CA LEU A 104 -5.30 -9.74 -5.25
C LEU A 104 -6.20 -8.60 -4.73
N PRO A 105 -6.78 -8.73 -3.52
CA PRO A 105 -7.75 -7.77 -2.98
C PRO A 105 -7.08 -6.55 -2.36
N PHE A 106 -6.48 -5.68 -3.17
CA PHE A 106 -5.89 -4.43 -2.68
C PHE A 106 -6.94 -3.39 -2.32
N PHE A 107 -6.69 -2.62 -1.27
CA PHE A 107 -7.53 -1.49 -0.89
C PHE A 107 -7.12 -0.22 -1.67
N GLY A 108 -8.08 0.41 -2.37
CA GLY A 108 -7.90 1.75 -2.91
C GLY A 108 -8.92 2.71 -2.34
N VAL A 109 -8.47 3.79 -1.70
CA VAL A 109 -9.38 4.84 -1.25
C VAL A 109 -9.74 5.77 -2.41
N GLN A 110 -11.01 6.14 -2.53
CA GLN A 110 -11.52 7.05 -3.55
C GLN A 110 -11.84 8.40 -2.94
N THR A 111 -11.32 9.46 -3.53
CA THR A 111 -11.51 10.84 -3.07
C THR A 111 -12.84 11.41 -3.55
N GLU A 112 -13.45 12.28 -2.75
CA GLU A 112 -14.59 13.09 -3.23
C GLU A 112 -14.11 14.02 -4.36
N LYS A 113 -14.83 14.05 -5.49
CA LYS A 113 -14.41 14.79 -6.69
C LYS A 113 -14.21 16.28 -6.43
N VAL A 114 -15.19 16.92 -5.78
CA VAL A 114 -15.15 18.37 -5.50
C VAL A 114 -13.99 18.70 -4.56
N SER A 115 -13.79 17.92 -3.50
CA SER A 115 -12.68 18.09 -2.57
C SER A 115 -11.32 17.94 -3.26
N MET A 116 -11.16 16.91 -4.10
CA MET A 116 -9.93 16.69 -4.87
C MET A 116 -9.66 17.82 -5.88
N GLN A 117 -10.70 18.38 -6.51
CA GLN A 117 -10.55 19.50 -7.43
C GLN A 117 -10.09 20.77 -6.70
N ALA A 118 -10.70 21.08 -5.55
CA ALA A 118 -10.40 22.26 -4.75
C ALA A 118 -9.06 22.19 -3.98
N ALA A 119 -8.52 20.99 -3.73
CA ALA A 119 -7.26 20.84 -3.02
C ALA A 119 -6.08 21.50 -3.77
N SER A 120 -5.08 21.98 -3.05
CA SER A 120 -3.88 22.55 -3.66
C SER A 120 -3.03 21.48 -4.36
N PRO A 121 -2.24 21.84 -5.39
CA PRO A 121 -1.24 20.95 -6.02
C PRO A 121 -0.38 20.17 -5.01
N MET A 122 0.10 20.86 -3.98
CA MET A 122 0.95 20.27 -2.94
C MET A 122 0.17 19.26 -2.08
N ALA A 123 -1.05 19.58 -1.66
CA ALA A 123 -1.88 18.65 -0.88
C ALA A 123 -2.16 17.35 -1.68
N LYS A 124 -2.47 17.47 -2.98
CA LYS A 124 -2.63 16.31 -3.86
C LYS A 124 -1.34 15.49 -3.95
N ALA A 125 -0.19 16.14 -4.12
CA ALA A 125 1.09 15.47 -4.24
C ALA A 125 1.51 14.73 -2.97
N ILE A 126 1.28 15.33 -1.80
CA ILE A 126 1.54 14.72 -0.49
C ILE A 126 0.64 13.49 -0.30
N MET A 127 -0.67 13.62 -0.56
CA MET A 127 -1.61 12.51 -0.44
C MET A 127 -1.26 11.36 -1.38
N TRP A 128 -0.96 11.63 -2.67
CA TRP A 128 -0.57 10.58 -3.61
C TRP A 128 0.76 9.91 -3.23
N SER A 129 1.74 10.66 -2.74
CA SER A 129 3.02 10.05 -2.32
C SER A 129 2.87 9.11 -1.12
N ALA A 130 1.87 9.32 -0.26
CA ALA A 130 1.72 8.57 0.99
C ALA A 130 1.54 7.06 0.82
N GLY A 131 0.73 6.62 -0.16
CA GLY A 131 0.40 5.21 -0.34
C GLY A 131 1.63 4.34 -0.60
N VAL A 132 2.37 4.64 -1.67
CA VAL A 132 3.57 3.88 -2.07
C VAL A 132 4.68 4.00 -1.04
N THR A 133 4.89 5.20 -0.48
CA THR A 133 5.89 5.39 0.58
C THR A 133 5.57 4.51 1.79
N SER A 134 4.31 4.42 2.20
CA SER A 134 3.92 3.50 3.30
C SER A 134 4.14 2.03 2.93
N SER A 135 3.84 1.63 1.69
CA SER A 135 4.03 0.25 1.20
C SER A 135 5.50 -0.19 1.19
N ALA A 136 6.42 0.77 1.04
CA ALA A 136 7.86 0.52 1.15
C ALA A 136 8.33 0.54 2.61
N LEU A 137 7.93 1.55 3.40
CA LEU A 137 8.46 1.76 4.74
C LEU A 137 7.86 0.82 5.78
N VAL A 138 6.54 0.67 5.84
CA VAL A 138 5.84 -0.02 6.94
C VAL A 138 6.20 -1.51 6.99
N PRO A 139 6.17 -2.29 5.89
CA PRO A 139 6.58 -3.70 5.92
C PRO A 139 8.08 -3.86 6.23
N THR A 140 8.92 -2.95 5.73
CA THR A 140 10.37 -2.95 6.02
C THR A 140 10.65 -2.70 7.50
N LEU A 141 9.95 -1.77 8.13
CA LEU A 141 10.01 -1.57 9.58
C LEU A 141 9.57 -2.82 10.35
N GLY A 142 8.54 -3.53 9.87
CA GLY A 142 8.15 -4.84 10.41
C GLY A 142 9.29 -5.86 10.36
N ALA A 143 10.04 -5.93 9.25
CA ALA A 143 11.22 -6.79 9.14
C ALA A 143 12.36 -6.36 10.07
N VAL A 144 12.57 -5.04 10.25
CA VAL A 144 13.54 -4.51 11.24
C VAL A 144 13.13 -4.92 12.66
N CYS A 145 11.85 -4.83 13.01
CA CYS A 145 11.33 -5.29 14.30
C CYS A 145 11.58 -6.78 14.51
N ALA A 146 11.31 -7.63 13.51
CA ALA A 146 11.60 -9.06 13.58
C ALA A 146 13.10 -9.33 13.78
N TRP A 147 13.96 -8.58 13.10
CA TRP A 147 15.41 -8.70 13.27
C TRP A 147 15.89 -8.27 14.66
N ARG A 148 15.43 -7.14 15.17
CA ARG A 148 15.72 -6.71 16.54
C ARG A 148 15.21 -7.70 17.59
N ALA A 149 14.10 -8.36 17.31
CA ALA A 149 13.53 -9.42 18.16
C ALA A 149 14.24 -10.78 18.00
N ARG A 150 15.29 -10.89 17.17
CA ARG A 150 16.05 -12.12 16.91
C ARG A 150 15.19 -13.28 16.38
N VAL A 151 14.15 -12.97 15.61
CA VAL A 151 13.34 -13.99 14.93
C VAL A 151 14.23 -14.81 13.98
N PRO A 152 14.13 -16.15 13.94
CA PRO A 152 14.86 -16.97 12.99
C PRO A 152 14.71 -16.49 11.53
N ALA A 153 15.81 -16.51 10.78
CA ALA A 153 15.89 -16.04 9.38
C ALA A 153 15.52 -14.57 9.13
N SER A 154 15.37 -13.73 10.17
CA SER A 154 15.00 -12.33 10.02
C SER A 154 16.04 -11.47 9.29
N LYS A 155 17.33 -11.80 9.38
CA LYS A 155 18.42 -11.08 8.69
C LYS A 155 18.29 -11.16 7.17
N PRO A 156 18.28 -12.36 6.54
CA PRO A 156 18.05 -12.44 5.10
C PRO A 156 16.66 -11.92 4.70
N PHE A 157 15.65 -12.08 5.55
CA PHE A 157 14.32 -11.53 5.28
C PHE A 157 14.31 -9.99 5.26
N LEU A 158 15.08 -9.33 6.12
CA LEU A 158 15.25 -7.87 6.08
C LEU A 158 15.93 -7.41 4.79
N ILE A 159 16.95 -8.12 4.31
CA ILE A 159 17.59 -7.82 3.02
C ILE A 159 16.57 -7.90 1.89
N PHE A 160 15.77 -8.97 1.87
CA PHE A 160 14.64 -9.11 0.94
C PHE A 160 13.66 -7.92 1.04
N ALA A 161 13.23 -7.55 2.25
CA ALA A 161 12.29 -6.46 2.46
C ALA A 161 12.83 -5.10 1.96
N VAL A 162 14.12 -4.82 2.17
CA VAL A 162 14.78 -3.60 1.67
C VAL A 162 14.82 -3.60 0.13
N ILE A 163 15.23 -4.71 -0.49
CA ILE A 163 15.24 -4.82 -1.96
C ILE A 163 13.83 -4.64 -2.52
N TRP A 164 12.83 -5.26 -1.90
CA TRP A 164 11.43 -5.12 -2.29
C TRP A 164 10.92 -3.68 -2.15
N ALA A 165 11.30 -2.98 -1.07
CA ALA A 165 10.96 -1.58 -0.86
C ALA A 165 11.57 -0.68 -1.93
N LEU A 166 12.86 -0.85 -2.24
CA LEU A 166 13.54 -0.10 -3.30
C LEU A 166 12.91 -0.37 -4.67
N ALA A 167 12.62 -1.63 -4.99
CA ALA A 167 11.95 -2.01 -6.23
C ALA A 167 10.54 -1.40 -6.33
N THR A 168 9.78 -1.41 -5.23
CA THR A 168 8.45 -0.79 -5.15
C THR A 168 8.51 0.71 -5.43
N LEU A 169 9.45 1.42 -4.79
CA LEU A 169 9.65 2.86 -4.99
C LEU A 169 10.11 3.17 -6.42
N ALA A 170 11.10 2.45 -6.93
CA ALA A 170 11.64 2.64 -8.28
C ALA A 170 10.58 2.37 -9.36
N SER A 171 9.83 1.28 -9.24
CA SER A 171 8.76 0.93 -10.18
C SER A 171 7.64 1.97 -10.17
N ASN A 172 7.27 2.51 -9.00
CA ASN A 172 6.28 3.57 -8.94
C ASN A 172 6.80 4.92 -9.48
N TRP A 173 8.09 5.18 -9.30
CA TRP A 173 8.75 6.37 -9.84
C TRP A 173 8.76 6.36 -11.37
N THR A 174 9.01 5.20 -12.00
CA THR A 174 9.04 5.08 -13.47
C THR A 174 7.65 4.89 -14.07
N SER A 175 6.66 4.43 -13.30
CA SER A 175 5.30 4.22 -13.78
C SER A 175 4.62 5.51 -14.25
N ARG A 176 3.85 5.40 -15.35
CA ARG A 176 2.97 6.47 -15.85
C ARG A 176 1.66 6.58 -15.06
N THR A 177 1.24 5.53 -14.37
CA THR A 177 -0.08 5.42 -13.73
C THR A 177 -0.01 5.32 -12.21
N GLY A 178 1.19 5.05 -11.67
CA GLY A 178 1.46 4.98 -10.23
C GLY A 178 1.28 6.29 -9.48
N ASP A 179 1.33 6.22 -8.15
CA ASP A 179 0.99 7.34 -7.28
C ASP A 179 2.04 8.45 -7.30
N PHE A 180 3.33 8.13 -7.43
CA PHE A 180 4.35 9.16 -7.69
C PHE A 180 4.13 9.86 -9.03
N SER A 181 3.63 9.16 -10.03
CA SER A 181 3.22 9.77 -11.31
C SER A 181 2.08 10.76 -11.12
N LYS A 182 1.07 10.39 -10.32
CA LYS A 182 -0.05 11.28 -9.97
C LYS A 182 0.41 12.48 -9.16
N ALA A 183 1.34 12.28 -8.21
CA ALA A 183 1.93 13.35 -7.41
C ALA A 183 2.68 14.36 -8.29
N ARG A 184 3.54 13.89 -9.20
CA ARG A 184 4.25 14.75 -10.16
C ARG A 184 3.30 15.52 -11.07
N ARG A 185 2.26 14.87 -11.60
CA ARG A 185 1.23 15.54 -12.41
C ARG A 185 0.52 16.64 -11.64
N ALA A 186 0.20 16.40 -10.37
CA ALA A 186 -0.45 17.41 -9.53
C ALA A 186 0.43 18.65 -9.34
N LEU A 187 1.75 18.50 -9.25
CA LEU A 187 2.68 19.62 -9.13
C LEU A 187 2.98 20.31 -10.47
N GLY A 188 2.95 19.57 -11.57
CA GLY A 188 3.24 20.07 -12.91
C GLY A 188 2.05 20.72 -13.62
N SER A 189 0.82 20.53 -13.14
CA SER A 189 -0.39 21.16 -13.69
C SER A 189 -0.58 22.61 -13.23
N ARG A 190 0.50 23.41 -13.25
CA ARG A 190 0.42 24.86 -13.00
C ARG A 190 -0.18 25.59 -14.19
#